data_AF-A0AB39YZN3-F1
#
_entry.id   AF-A0AB39YZN3-F1
#
_cell.length_a   1.000
_cell.length_b   1.000
_cell.length_c   1.000
_cell.angle_alpha   90.00
_cell.angle_beta   90.00
_cell.angle_gamma   90.00
#
_symmetry.space_group_name_H-M   'P 1'
#
loop_
_entity.id
_entity.type
_entity.pdbx_description
1 polymer ?
#
loop_
_entity_poly.entity_id
_entity_poly.type
_entity_poly.pdbx_seq_one_letter_code
_entity_poly.pdbx_strand_id
1 'polypeptide(L)'
;MRIERVTWLLLLSLLCVRGQNRRIWGQNGPLYESTKQLIASQSSNAARIWNDTQHTIYERSERVQVAKDTLDDQQREVSDRLEEFFGSQYSTEWRSCFKKYEVQVAHFNRELVDKYSICSNSLEHIMDHFQQEIVLEVEFLRSASLEIAKLSNTCRTWQLKQSGFNHAGILSCTISGIGRINHRMTGCLELCDDILLEMSMEDLDTPSCLFYHNLKMEFDKVFAEIEQCAMN
;
A
#
# COMPACT_ATOMS: atom_id res chain seq x y z
N MET A 1 10.12 65.64 23.19
CA MET A 1 10.18 65.05 21.82
C MET A 1 10.29 63.50 21.81
N ARG A 2 9.65 62.78 22.74
CA ARG A 2 9.69 61.30 22.77
C ARG A 2 8.44 60.64 22.16
N ILE A 3 7.31 61.34 22.20
CA ILE A 3 6.01 60.85 21.69
C ILE A 3 6.01 60.80 20.14
N GLU A 4 6.62 61.79 19.48
CA GLU A 4 6.70 61.84 18.00
C GLU A 4 7.52 60.71 17.39
N ARG A 5 8.58 60.23 18.07
CA ARG A 5 9.39 59.11 17.55
C ARG A 5 8.64 57.77 17.63
N VAL A 6 7.81 57.59 18.65
CA VAL A 6 7.04 56.35 18.84
C VAL A 6 5.87 56.28 17.86
N THR A 7 5.19 57.40 17.58
CA THR A 7 4.15 57.45 16.55
C THR A 7 4.71 57.27 15.13
N TRP A 8 5.89 57.80 14.82
CA TRP A 8 6.54 57.57 13.52
C TRP A 8 7.00 56.12 13.31
N LEU A 9 7.52 55.47 14.36
CA LEU A 9 7.91 54.05 14.30
C LEU A 9 6.71 53.12 14.16
N LEU A 10 5.57 53.45 14.79
CA LEU A 10 4.31 52.72 14.62
C LEU A 10 3.67 52.93 13.24
N LEU A 11 3.78 54.13 12.66
CA LEU A 11 3.34 54.40 11.29
C LEU A 11 4.20 53.67 10.26
N LEU A 12 5.52 53.61 10.47
CA LEU A 12 6.44 52.87 9.61
C LEU A 12 6.22 51.35 9.69
N SER A 13 5.93 50.79 10.87
CA SER A 13 5.61 49.36 10.99
C SER A 13 4.30 48.99 10.30
N LEU A 14 3.26 49.83 10.42
CA LEU A 14 1.99 49.66 9.69
C LEU A 14 2.15 49.75 8.17
N LEU A 15 3.05 50.61 7.68
CA LEU A 15 3.35 50.76 6.25
C LEU A 15 4.21 49.60 5.71
N CYS A 16 5.17 49.09 6.49
CA CYS A 16 6.00 47.94 6.10
C CYS A 16 5.19 46.63 6.04
N VAL A 17 4.25 46.40 6.96
CA VAL A 17 3.36 45.23 6.91
C VAL A 17 2.44 45.28 5.67
N ARG A 18 1.98 46.47 5.26
CA ARG A 18 1.23 46.65 4.00
C ARG A 18 2.08 46.36 2.76
N GLY A 19 3.37 46.74 2.77
CA GLY A 19 4.30 46.50 1.67
C GLY A 19 4.65 45.03 1.47
N GLN A 20 4.81 44.29 2.57
CA GLN A 20 5.17 42.87 2.52
C GLN A 20 3.97 41.98 2.14
N ASN A 21 2.76 42.33 2.60
CA ASN A 21 1.53 41.70 2.11
C ASN A 21 1.31 41.97 0.62
N ARG A 22 1.51 43.21 0.13
CA ARG A 22 1.35 43.55 -1.29
C ARG A 22 2.25 42.74 -2.25
N ARG A 23 3.35 42.14 -1.79
CA ARG A 23 4.22 41.29 -2.62
C ARG A 23 3.67 39.87 -2.85
N ILE A 24 2.82 39.37 -1.95
CA ILE A 24 2.22 38.03 -2.07
C ILE A 24 0.99 38.07 -2.99
N TRP A 25 0.27 39.21 -2.98
CA TRP A 25 -0.89 39.43 -3.85
C TRP A 25 -0.42 39.96 -5.21
N GLY A 26 -0.41 39.11 -6.24
CA GLY A 26 -0.19 39.53 -7.62
C GLY A 26 -1.24 40.56 -8.12
N GLN A 27 -1.18 40.91 -9.41
CA GLN A 27 -2.05 41.94 -10.04
C GLN A 27 -3.57 41.67 -9.89
N ASN A 28 -3.94 40.43 -9.58
CA ASN A 28 -5.32 39.94 -9.54
C ASN A 28 -6.00 40.12 -8.16
N GLY A 29 -5.24 40.58 -7.17
CA GLY A 29 -5.69 40.88 -5.81
C GLY A 29 -5.83 39.66 -4.87
N PRO A 30 -5.87 39.91 -3.55
CA PRO A 30 -6.73 39.20 -2.63
C PRO A 30 -7.05 37.72 -2.78
N LEU A 31 -8.36 37.59 -2.65
CA LEU A 31 -9.21 36.46 -2.92
C LEU A 31 -8.73 35.54 -4.04
N TYR A 32 -8.42 36.07 -5.23
CA TYR A 32 -8.01 35.23 -6.35
C TYR A 32 -6.69 34.49 -6.05
N GLU A 33 -5.66 35.20 -5.60
CA GLU A 33 -4.35 34.58 -5.35
C GLU A 33 -4.42 33.61 -4.15
N SER A 34 -5.17 33.94 -3.09
CA SER A 34 -5.42 33.00 -1.99
C SER A 34 -6.15 31.74 -2.44
N THR A 35 -7.21 31.86 -3.24
CA THR A 35 -7.97 30.70 -3.73
C THR A 35 -7.11 29.83 -4.65
N LYS A 36 -6.30 30.46 -5.51
CA LYS A 36 -5.34 29.75 -6.37
C LYS A 36 -4.30 28.97 -5.55
N GLN A 37 -3.70 29.62 -4.54
CA GLN A 37 -2.74 28.98 -3.64
C GLN A 37 -3.37 27.83 -2.85
N LEU A 38 -4.61 28.01 -2.36
CA LEU A 38 -5.36 26.95 -1.67
C LEU A 38 -5.53 25.72 -2.56
N ILE A 39 -6.02 25.89 -3.80
CA ILE A 39 -6.20 24.79 -4.75
C ILE A 39 -4.86 24.09 -5.04
N ALA A 40 -3.79 24.86 -5.30
CA ALA A 40 -2.47 24.30 -5.57
C ALA A 40 -1.92 23.50 -4.37
N SER A 41 -2.05 24.05 -3.15
CA SER A 41 -1.62 23.40 -1.92
C SER A 41 -2.38 22.09 -1.67
N GLN A 42 -3.71 22.11 -1.82
CA GLN A 42 -4.54 20.91 -1.61
C GLN A 42 -4.30 19.85 -2.70
N SER A 43 -4.12 20.26 -3.95
CA SER A 43 -3.76 19.36 -5.05
C SER A 43 -2.40 18.70 -4.81
N SER A 44 -1.40 19.47 -4.38
CA SER A 44 -0.08 18.94 -4.02
C SER A 44 -0.14 18.01 -2.82
N ASN A 45 -0.96 18.32 -1.81
CA ASN A 45 -1.16 17.44 -0.66
C ASN A 45 -1.78 16.11 -1.08
N ALA A 46 -2.80 16.14 -1.94
CA ALA A 46 -3.43 14.93 -2.45
C ALA A 46 -2.47 14.06 -3.28
N ALA A 47 -1.63 14.68 -4.12
CA ALA A 47 -0.58 13.97 -4.85
C ALA A 47 0.45 13.32 -3.93
N ARG A 48 0.85 14.00 -2.84
CA ARG A 48 1.75 13.43 -1.83
C ARG A 48 1.12 12.22 -1.14
N ILE A 49 -0.13 12.36 -0.67
CA ILE A 49 -0.88 11.26 -0.04
C ILE A 49 -0.93 10.06 -0.99
N TRP A 50 -1.27 10.27 -2.26
CA TRP A 50 -1.26 9.20 -3.24
C TRP A 50 0.10 8.52 -3.37
N ASN A 51 1.19 9.28 -3.49
CA ASN A 51 2.54 8.70 -3.62
C ASN A 51 2.91 7.85 -2.39
N ASP A 52 2.60 8.34 -1.18
CA ASP A 52 2.89 7.63 0.06
C ASP A 52 2.06 6.35 0.16
N THR A 53 0.74 6.43 -0.11
CA THR A 53 -0.16 5.26 -0.10
C THR A 53 0.19 4.24 -1.19
N GLN A 54 0.50 4.70 -2.39
CA GLN A 54 0.92 3.86 -3.51
C GLN A 54 2.15 3.02 -3.13
N HIS A 55 3.14 3.62 -2.46
CA HIS A 55 4.32 2.91 -2.02
C HIS A 55 3.99 1.78 -1.05
N THR A 56 3.15 2.04 -0.04
CA THR A 56 2.71 1.03 0.93
C THR A 56 1.94 -0.11 0.26
N ILE A 57 1.04 0.19 -0.67
CA ILE A 57 0.27 -0.80 -1.45
C ILE A 57 1.22 -1.72 -2.22
N TYR A 58 2.19 -1.16 -2.94
CA TYR A 58 3.16 -1.95 -3.68
C TYR A 58 4.00 -2.83 -2.77
N GLU A 59 4.50 -2.28 -1.66
CA GLU A 59 5.32 -3.02 -0.71
C GLU A 59 4.55 -4.23 -0.13
N ARG A 60 3.29 -4.04 0.25
CA ARG A 60 2.46 -5.13 0.77
C ARG A 60 2.16 -6.19 -0.29
N SER A 61 1.78 -5.77 -1.50
CA SER A 61 1.54 -6.70 -2.61
C SER A 61 2.78 -7.50 -2.98
N GLU A 62 3.95 -6.87 -2.99
CA GLU A 62 5.23 -7.54 -3.27
C GLU A 62 5.54 -8.60 -2.21
N ARG A 63 5.30 -8.30 -0.93
CA ARG A 63 5.53 -9.27 0.14
C ARG A 63 4.65 -10.52 0.02
N VAL A 64 3.36 -10.37 -0.32
CA VAL A 64 2.48 -11.52 -0.51
C VAL A 64 2.92 -12.35 -1.71
N GLN A 65 3.33 -11.70 -2.80
CA GLN A 65 3.92 -12.38 -3.94
C GLN A 65 5.18 -13.16 -3.56
N VAL A 66 6.10 -12.56 -2.80
CA VAL A 66 7.32 -13.23 -2.32
C VAL A 66 7.00 -14.42 -1.42
N ALA A 67 5.99 -14.31 -0.56
CA ALA A 67 5.55 -15.41 0.30
C ALA A 67 5.00 -16.58 -0.54
N LYS A 68 4.20 -16.28 -1.56
CA LYS A 68 3.70 -17.29 -2.51
C LYS A 68 4.84 -17.94 -3.31
N ASP A 69 5.76 -17.14 -3.85
CA ASP A 69 6.90 -17.65 -4.62
C ASP A 69 7.78 -18.57 -3.75
N THR A 70 7.99 -18.18 -2.49
CA THR A 70 8.74 -18.98 -1.50
C THR A 70 8.04 -20.30 -1.21
N LEU A 71 6.71 -20.29 -1.04
CA LEU A 71 5.92 -21.51 -0.85
C LEU A 71 6.04 -22.44 -2.07
N ASP A 72 5.94 -21.89 -3.28
CA ASP A 72 6.07 -22.65 -4.52
C ASP A 72 7.46 -23.25 -4.70
N ASP A 73 8.52 -22.51 -4.35
CA ASP A 73 9.89 -22.99 -4.37
C ASP A 73 10.10 -24.13 -3.34
N GLN A 74 9.56 -23.98 -2.13
CA GLN A 74 9.60 -25.03 -1.10
C GLN A 74 8.87 -26.29 -1.56
N GLN A 75 7.71 -26.13 -2.20
CA GLN A 75 6.95 -27.27 -2.71
C GLN A 75 7.66 -27.97 -3.87
N ARG A 76 8.34 -27.22 -4.73
CA ARG A 76 9.20 -27.80 -5.78
C ARG A 76 10.35 -28.60 -5.17
N GLU A 77 11.06 -28.06 -4.18
CA GLU A 77 12.10 -28.79 -3.45
C GLU A 77 11.58 -30.09 -2.82
N VAL A 78 10.42 -30.03 -2.15
CA VAL A 78 9.77 -31.21 -1.58
C VAL A 78 9.41 -32.23 -2.65
N SER A 79 8.87 -31.77 -3.79
CA SER A 79 8.46 -32.63 -4.89
C SER A 79 9.66 -33.33 -5.53
N ASP A 80 10.75 -32.60 -5.78
CA ASP A 80 12.00 -33.15 -6.33
C ASP A 80 12.55 -34.24 -5.40
N ARG A 81 12.63 -33.98 -4.09
CA ARG A 81 13.04 -34.97 -3.09
C ARG A 81 12.08 -36.16 -3.01
N LEU A 82 10.78 -35.93 -3.20
CA LEU A 82 9.80 -37.02 -3.24
C LEU A 82 9.98 -37.89 -4.49
N GLU A 83 10.30 -37.28 -5.64
CA GLU A 83 10.65 -38.02 -6.85
C GLU A 83 11.91 -38.87 -6.67
N GLU A 84 12.89 -38.40 -5.90
CA GLU A 84 14.06 -39.22 -5.54
C GLU A 84 13.66 -40.51 -4.81
N PHE A 85 12.61 -40.50 -3.99
CA PHE A 85 12.12 -41.70 -3.32
C PHE A 85 11.44 -42.70 -4.26
N PHE A 86 10.69 -42.21 -5.26
CA PHE A 86 9.98 -43.06 -6.21
C PHE A 86 10.79 -43.40 -7.46
N GLY A 87 11.96 -42.77 -7.62
CA GLY A 87 12.86 -42.94 -8.75
C GLY A 87 13.55 -44.32 -8.78
N SER A 88 13.68 -44.88 -9.97
CA SER A 88 14.31 -46.19 -10.20
C SER A 88 15.85 -46.17 -10.12
N GLN A 89 16.47 -45.00 -9.93
CA GLN A 89 17.91 -44.77 -10.14
C GLN A 89 18.81 -45.03 -8.91
N TYR A 90 18.26 -45.34 -7.73
CA TYR A 90 19.03 -45.41 -6.49
C TYR A 90 19.62 -46.80 -6.15
N SER A 91 20.69 -46.78 -5.34
CA SER A 91 21.43 -47.95 -4.85
C SER A 91 20.56 -48.89 -4.00
N THR A 92 21.00 -50.13 -3.85
CA THR A 92 20.36 -51.12 -2.98
C THR A 92 20.30 -50.68 -1.52
N GLU A 93 21.32 -49.95 -1.07
CA GLU A 93 21.47 -49.41 0.28
C GLU A 93 20.42 -48.32 0.53
N TRP A 94 20.23 -47.40 -0.43
CA TRP A 94 19.20 -46.37 -0.37
C TRP A 94 17.80 -46.99 -0.23
N ARG A 95 17.47 -47.99 -1.06
CA ARG A 95 16.18 -48.70 -0.99
C ARG A 95 15.96 -49.40 0.34
N SER A 96 17.01 -49.98 0.93
CA SER A 96 16.96 -50.67 2.22
C SER A 96 16.67 -49.71 3.38
N CYS A 97 17.37 -48.57 3.40
CA CYS A 97 17.16 -47.50 4.37
C CYS A 97 15.76 -46.89 4.24
N PHE A 98 15.35 -46.59 3.02
CA PHE A 98 14.02 -46.06 2.70
C PHE A 98 12.89 -46.96 3.17
N LYS A 99 13.01 -48.29 2.99
CA LYS A 99 11.93 -49.24 3.34
C LYS A 99 11.49 -49.15 4.81
N LYS A 100 12.35 -48.63 5.70
CA LYS A 100 12.00 -48.36 7.11
C LYS A 100 11.05 -47.18 7.28
N TYR A 101 11.06 -46.23 6.36
CA TYR A 101 10.34 -44.96 6.39
C TYR A 101 9.24 -44.86 5.34
N GLU A 102 9.03 -45.88 4.50
CA GLU A 102 8.10 -45.89 3.36
C GLU A 102 6.69 -45.36 3.71
N VAL A 103 6.09 -45.85 4.80
CA VAL A 103 4.77 -45.41 5.25
C VAL A 103 4.76 -43.95 5.68
N GLN A 104 5.83 -43.49 6.34
CA GLN A 104 5.97 -42.13 6.82
C GLN A 104 6.19 -41.15 5.65
N VAL A 105 6.99 -41.52 4.65
CA VAL A 105 7.20 -40.73 3.43
C VAL A 105 5.92 -40.65 2.61
N ALA A 106 5.16 -41.74 2.48
CA ALA A 106 3.86 -41.72 1.80
C ALA A 106 2.84 -40.81 2.50
N HIS A 107 2.87 -40.76 3.84
CA HIS A 107 2.08 -39.84 4.63
C HIS A 107 2.48 -38.38 4.37
N PHE A 108 3.78 -38.07 4.43
CA PHE A 108 4.29 -36.73 4.13
C PHE A 108 3.92 -36.28 2.72
N ASN A 109 4.06 -37.13 1.71
CA ASN A 109 3.68 -36.78 0.33
C ASN A 109 2.22 -36.30 0.26
N ARG A 110 1.30 -37.06 0.86
CA ARG A 110 -0.12 -36.70 0.87
C ARG A 110 -0.39 -35.41 1.64
N GLU A 111 0.16 -35.29 2.84
CA GLU A 111 -0.14 -34.14 3.70
C GLU A 111 0.55 -32.86 3.21
N LEU A 112 1.78 -32.92 2.69
CA LEU A 112 2.49 -31.76 2.16
C LEU A 112 1.74 -31.18 0.96
N VAL A 113 1.27 -32.03 0.04
CA VAL A 113 0.48 -31.58 -1.13
C VAL A 113 -0.85 -30.94 -0.69
N ASP A 114 -1.56 -31.57 0.25
CA ASP A 114 -2.83 -31.03 0.77
C ASP A 114 -2.62 -29.67 1.45
N LYS A 115 -1.62 -29.57 2.32
CA LYS A 115 -1.36 -28.36 3.11
C LYS A 115 -0.75 -27.24 2.27
N TYR A 116 0.08 -27.58 1.28
CA TYR A 116 0.53 -26.66 0.25
C TYR A 116 -0.67 -26.05 -0.48
N SER A 117 -1.59 -26.89 -0.97
CA SER A 117 -2.77 -26.40 -1.71
C SER A 117 -3.61 -25.45 -0.86
N ILE A 118 -3.84 -25.79 0.41
CA ILE A 118 -4.60 -24.92 1.34
C ILE A 118 -3.87 -23.59 1.58
N CYS A 119 -2.56 -23.61 1.84
CA CYS A 119 -1.77 -22.38 2.03
C CYS A 119 -1.74 -21.53 0.76
N SER A 120 -1.47 -22.13 -0.40
CA SER A 120 -1.45 -21.45 -1.70
C SER A 120 -2.80 -20.78 -2.00
N ASN A 121 -3.91 -21.50 -1.84
CA ASN A 121 -5.25 -20.95 -2.05
C ASN A 121 -5.56 -19.80 -1.09
N SER A 122 -5.06 -19.88 0.15
CA SER A 122 -5.23 -18.80 1.12
C SER A 122 -4.46 -17.54 0.71
N LEU A 123 -3.21 -17.67 0.26
CA LEU A 123 -2.41 -16.56 -0.23
C LEU A 123 -3.02 -15.95 -1.50
N GLU A 124 -3.50 -16.79 -2.44
CA GLU A 124 -4.21 -16.33 -3.64
C GLU A 124 -5.50 -15.58 -3.29
N HIS A 125 -6.28 -16.09 -2.34
CA HIS A 125 -7.50 -15.41 -1.89
C HIS A 125 -7.19 -14.02 -1.31
N ILE A 126 -6.14 -13.89 -0.50
CA ILE A 126 -5.70 -12.58 0.03
C ILE A 126 -5.30 -11.64 -1.11
N MET A 127 -4.57 -12.13 -2.11
CA MET A 127 -4.18 -11.32 -3.28
C MET A 127 -5.38 -10.89 -4.13
N ASP A 128 -6.33 -11.79 -4.38
CA ASP A 128 -7.52 -11.51 -5.18
C ASP A 128 -8.44 -10.52 -4.45
N HIS A 129 -8.65 -10.71 -3.16
CA HIS A 129 -9.40 -9.78 -2.31
C HIS A 129 -8.78 -8.38 -2.36
N PHE A 130 -7.46 -8.30 -2.16
CA PHE A 130 -6.72 -7.04 -2.27
C PHE A 130 -6.90 -6.36 -3.62
N GLN A 131 -6.73 -7.09 -4.73
CA GLN A 131 -6.87 -6.52 -6.07
C GLN A 131 -8.29 -6.03 -6.34
N GLN A 132 -9.32 -6.77 -5.92
CA GLN A 132 -10.70 -6.40 -6.18
C GLN A 132 -11.13 -5.17 -5.39
N GLU A 133 -10.77 -5.10 -4.11
CA GLU A 133 -11.21 -4.03 -3.23
C GLU A 133 -10.39 -2.75 -3.40
N ILE A 134 -9.08 -2.85 -3.64
CA ILE A 134 -8.22 -1.67 -3.64
C ILE A 134 -8.23 -0.90 -4.97
N VAL A 135 -8.55 -1.54 -6.10
CA VAL A 135 -8.44 -0.93 -7.44
C VAL A 135 -9.29 0.34 -7.59
N LEU A 136 -10.52 0.33 -7.07
CA LEU A 136 -11.42 1.49 -7.18
C LEU A 136 -10.96 2.66 -6.30
N GLU A 137 -10.45 2.35 -5.11
CA GLU A 137 -10.00 3.36 -4.15
C GLU A 137 -8.66 3.98 -4.58
N VAL A 138 -7.75 3.15 -5.10
CA VAL A 138 -6.50 3.57 -5.73
C VAL A 138 -6.75 4.50 -6.91
N GLU A 139 -7.69 4.15 -7.79
CA GLU A 139 -7.98 4.97 -8.97
C GLU A 139 -8.47 6.37 -8.56
N PHE A 140 -9.29 6.46 -7.51
CA PHE A 140 -9.71 7.75 -6.98
C PHE A 140 -8.57 8.52 -6.31
N LEU A 141 -7.78 7.89 -5.44
CA LEU A 141 -6.64 8.56 -4.79
C LEU A 141 -5.64 9.11 -5.83
N ARG A 142 -5.40 8.35 -6.89
CA ARG A 142 -4.57 8.74 -8.04
C ARG A 142 -5.14 9.98 -8.77
N SER A 143 -6.45 10.06 -8.95
CA SER A 143 -7.11 11.19 -9.65
C SER A 143 -7.39 12.41 -8.77
N ALA A 144 -7.39 12.27 -7.45
CA ALA A 144 -7.83 13.31 -6.51
C ALA A 144 -7.07 14.64 -6.68
N SER A 145 -5.75 14.60 -6.91
CA SER A 145 -4.93 15.79 -7.16
C SER A 145 -5.41 16.58 -8.38
N LEU A 146 -5.79 15.88 -9.46
CA LEU A 146 -6.32 16.45 -10.70
C LEU A 146 -7.74 16.98 -10.49
N GLU A 147 -8.56 16.28 -9.72
CA GLU A 147 -9.92 16.73 -9.38
C GLU A 147 -9.91 18.05 -8.60
N ILE A 148 -9.01 18.18 -7.63
CA ILE A 148 -8.81 19.44 -6.89
C ILE A 148 -8.34 20.56 -7.83
N ALA A 149 -7.36 20.28 -8.70
CA ALA A 149 -6.87 21.28 -9.66
C ALA A 149 -7.97 21.78 -10.60
N LYS A 150 -8.87 20.88 -11.04
CA LYS A 150 -10.01 21.20 -11.91
C LYS A 150 -11.05 22.11 -11.24
N LEU A 151 -11.10 22.21 -9.91
CA LEU A 151 -12.02 23.12 -9.20
C LEU A 151 -11.82 24.58 -9.61
N SER A 152 -10.61 24.97 -10.01
CA SER A 152 -10.34 26.32 -10.53
C SER A 152 -11.25 26.68 -11.71
N ASN A 153 -11.48 25.73 -12.61
CA ASN A 153 -12.35 25.89 -13.77
C ASN A 153 -13.82 25.66 -13.39
N THR A 154 -14.12 24.59 -12.66
CA THR A 154 -15.50 24.23 -12.26
C THR A 154 -16.16 25.35 -11.46
N CYS A 155 -15.44 25.93 -10.49
CA CYS A 155 -15.93 27.02 -9.66
C CYS A 155 -15.65 28.41 -10.25
N ARG A 156 -15.09 28.49 -11.46
CA ARG A 156 -14.79 29.75 -12.18
C ARG A 156 -13.98 30.74 -11.34
N THR A 157 -12.91 30.27 -10.71
CA THR A 157 -12.12 31.07 -9.75
C THR A 157 -11.53 32.34 -10.36
N TRP A 158 -11.33 32.37 -11.68
CA TRP A 158 -10.91 33.57 -12.41
C TRP A 158 -11.86 34.76 -12.24
N GLN A 159 -13.14 34.55 -11.92
CA GLN A 159 -14.11 35.61 -11.67
C GLN A 159 -13.83 36.38 -10.36
N LEU A 160 -13.02 35.83 -9.45
CA LEU A 160 -12.58 36.53 -8.23
C LEU A 160 -11.70 37.76 -8.52
N LYS A 161 -11.18 37.87 -9.74
CA LYS A 161 -10.42 39.04 -10.22
C LYS A 161 -11.30 40.26 -10.48
N GLN A 162 -12.59 40.06 -10.69
CA GLN A 162 -13.53 41.06 -11.20
C GLN A 162 -14.50 41.47 -10.10
N SER A 163 -14.78 42.78 -10.01
CA SER A 163 -15.84 43.29 -9.13
C SER A 163 -17.23 42.94 -9.67
N GLY A 164 -18.23 42.84 -8.79
CA GLY A 164 -19.64 42.61 -9.17
C GLY A 164 -20.03 41.16 -9.41
N PHE A 165 -19.10 40.20 -9.32
CA PHE A 165 -19.40 38.77 -9.36
C PHE A 165 -19.73 38.19 -7.98
N ASN A 166 -20.42 37.04 -7.97
CA ASN A 166 -20.75 36.32 -6.74
C ASN A 166 -19.51 35.62 -6.15
N HIS A 167 -18.65 36.40 -5.49
CA HIS A 167 -17.44 35.91 -4.85
C HIS A 167 -17.72 34.87 -3.76
N ALA A 168 -18.78 35.07 -2.97
CA ALA A 168 -19.18 34.12 -1.93
C ALA A 168 -19.53 32.74 -2.52
N GLY A 169 -20.28 32.72 -3.63
CA GLY A 169 -20.63 31.48 -4.33
C GLY A 169 -19.41 30.76 -4.91
N ILE A 170 -18.46 31.50 -5.49
CA ILE A 170 -17.21 30.93 -6.02
C ILE A 170 -16.36 30.30 -4.91
N LEU A 171 -16.22 31.01 -3.79
CA LEU A 171 -15.47 30.51 -2.63
C LEU A 171 -16.15 29.28 -2.00
N SER A 172 -17.47 29.33 -1.84
CA SER A 172 -18.25 28.21 -1.33
C SER A 172 -18.10 26.98 -2.24
N CYS A 173 -18.25 27.13 -3.57
CA CYS A 173 -18.00 26.05 -4.51
C CYS A 173 -16.60 25.46 -4.35
N THR A 174 -15.58 26.31 -4.23
CA THR A 174 -14.19 25.87 -4.13
C THR A 174 -13.93 25.11 -2.82
N ILE A 175 -14.32 25.68 -1.69
CA ILE A 175 -14.08 25.10 -0.36
C ILE A 175 -14.90 23.81 -0.20
N SER A 176 -16.17 23.80 -0.58
CA SER A 176 -17.00 22.59 -0.52
C SER A 176 -16.52 21.51 -1.48
N GLY A 177 -16.01 21.89 -2.67
CA GLY A 177 -15.39 20.97 -3.62
C GLY A 177 -14.15 20.30 -3.05
N ILE A 178 -13.23 21.08 -2.47
CA ILE A 178 -12.04 20.57 -1.76
C ILE A 178 -12.47 19.66 -0.60
N GLY A 179 -13.40 20.12 0.23
CA GLY A 179 -13.86 19.37 1.40
C GLY A 179 -14.47 18.01 1.02
N ARG A 180 -15.27 17.95 -0.04
CA ARG A 180 -15.83 16.68 -0.55
C ARG A 180 -14.75 15.72 -1.03
N ILE A 181 -13.77 16.22 -1.80
CA ILE A 181 -12.68 15.37 -2.30
C ILE A 181 -11.84 14.86 -1.13
N ASN A 182 -11.44 15.73 -0.20
CA ASN A 182 -10.67 15.35 0.98
C ASN A 182 -11.43 14.34 1.85
N HIS A 183 -12.73 14.52 2.06
CA HIS A 183 -13.54 13.56 2.82
C HIS A 183 -13.57 12.19 2.16
N ARG A 184 -13.75 12.13 0.82
CA ARG A 184 -13.67 10.87 0.09
C ARG A 184 -12.29 10.25 0.20
N MET A 185 -11.22 11.04 0.07
CA MET A 185 -9.85 10.56 0.24
C MET A 185 -9.63 9.93 1.61
N THR A 186 -10.15 10.52 2.68
CA THR A 186 -10.07 9.93 4.03
C THR A 186 -10.75 8.56 4.07
N GLY A 187 -11.96 8.42 3.53
CA GLY A 187 -12.64 7.12 3.48
C GLY A 187 -11.87 6.09 2.65
N CYS A 188 -11.30 6.49 1.51
CA CYS A 188 -10.44 5.60 0.72
C CYS A 188 -9.21 5.15 1.50
N LEU A 189 -8.58 6.06 2.25
CA LEU A 189 -7.40 5.73 3.07
C LEU A 189 -7.73 4.79 4.22
N GLU A 190 -8.87 4.98 4.89
CA GLU A 190 -9.37 4.09 5.94
C GLU A 190 -9.60 2.68 5.38
N LEU A 191 -10.28 2.55 4.23
CA LEU A 191 -10.47 1.27 3.56
C LEU A 191 -9.15 0.63 3.13
N CYS A 192 -8.23 1.42 2.55
CA CYS A 192 -6.90 0.91 2.22
C CYS A 192 -6.16 0.42 3.47
N ASP A 193 -6.23 1.13 4.59
CA ASP A 193 -5.57 0.72 5.83
C ASP A 193 -6.17 -0.58 6.38
N ASP A 194 -7.49 -0.70 6.41
CA ASP A 194 -8.19 -1.94 6.83
C ASP A 194 -7.77 -3.13 5.97
N ILE A 195 -7.74 -2.98 4.64
CA ILE A 195 -7.31 -4.04 3.71
C ILE A 195 -5.81 -4.35 3.88
N LEU A 196 -4.96 -3.33 4.06
CA LEU A 196 -3.51 -3.53 4.22
C LEU A 196 -3.18 -4.19 5.57
N LEU A 197 -4.02 -4.02 6.58
CA LEU A 197 -3.92 -4.71 7.86
C LEU A 197 -4.19 -6.22 7.69
N GLU A 198 -5.18 -6.61 6.89
CA GLU A 198 -5.41 -8.04 6.56
C GLU A 198 -4.22 -8.70 5.83
N MET A 199 -3.37 -7.89 5.20
CA MET A 199 -2.11 -8.34 4.57
C MET A 199 -0.88 -8.23 5.50
N SER A 200 -1.08 -8.04 6.81
CA SER A 200 0.02 -7.98 7.76
C SER A 200 0.75 -9.32 7.87
N MET A 201 2.02 -9.33 8.30
CA MET A 201 2.79 -10.58 8.38
C MET A 201 2.21 -11.57 9.40
N GLU A 202 1.53 -11.07 10.44
CA GLU A 202 0.84 -11.93 11.41
C GLU A 202 -0.35 -12.65 10.76
N ASP A 203 -0.95 -12.07 9.72
CA ASP A 203 -2.05 -12.65 8.95
C ASP A 203 -1.59 -13.46 7.74
N LEU A 204 -0.37 -13.20 7.21
CA LEU A 204 0.26 -14.02 6.16
C LEU A 204 0.80 -15.35 6.71
N ASP A 205 1.16 -15.40 7.99
CA ASP A 205 1.36 -16.63 8.76
C ASP A 205 0.01 -17.29 9.10
N THR A 206 -0.79 -17.52 8.06
CA THR A 206 -2.06 -18.23 8.20
C THR A 206 -1.81 -19.58 8.87
N PRO A 207 -2.72 -20.07 9.73
CA PRO A 207 -2.56 -21.38 10.38
C PRO A 207 -2.28 -22.52 9.39
N SER A 208 -2.78 -22.42 8.15
CA SER A 208 -2.50 -23.36 7.07
C SER A 208 -1.06 -23.29 6.56
N CYS A 209 -0.50 -22.10 6.34
CA CYS A 209 0.89 -21.93 5.92
C CYS A 209 1.89 -22.33 7.03
N LEU A 210 1.58 -22.02 8.29
CA LEU A 210 2.36 -22.50 9.44
C LEU A 210 2.36 -24.02 9.54
N PHE A 211 1.22 -24.66 9.30
CA PHE A 211 1.13 -26.12 9.30
C PHE A 211 1.96 -26.74 8.18
N TYR A 212 1.91 -26.19 6.96
CA TYR A 212 2.77 -26.62 5.86
C TYR A 212 4.25 -26.50 6.22
N HIS A 213 4.67 -25.35 6.78
CA HIS A 213 6.05 -25.11 7.15
C HIS A 213 6.56 -26.14 8.19
N ASN A 214 5.77 -26.39 9.24
CA ASN A 214 6.11 -27.39 10.25
C ASN A 214 6.22 -28.80 9.66
N LEU A 215 5.28 -29.17 8.78
CA LEU A 215 5.29 -30.46 8.12
C LEU A 215 6.50 -30.62 7.19
N LYS A 216 6.91 -29.55 6.49
CA LYS A 216 8.14 -29.53 5.68
C LYS A 216 9.37 -29.76 6.55
N MET A 217 9.48 -29.08 7.70
CA MET A 217 10.61 -29.28 8.61
C MET A 217 10.71 -30.72 9.13
N GLU A 218 9.57 -31.36 9.43
CA GLU A 218 9.54 -32.76 9.82
C GLU A 218 9.97 -33.69 8.68
N PHE A 219 9.50 -33.42 7.46
CA PHE A 219 9.91 -34.15 6.28
C PHE A 219 11.42 -34.00 6.00
N ASP A 220 11.96 -32.78 6.06
CA ASP A 220 13.38 -32.48 5.87
C ASP A 220 14.25 -33.26 6.86
N LYS A 221 13.80 -33.39 8.11
CA LYS A 221 14.48 -34.20 9.12
C LYS A 221 14.50 -35.69 8.77
N VAL A 222 13.35 -36.24 8.36
CA VAL A 222 13.25 -37.65 7.99
C VAL A 222 14.06 -37.94 6.72
N PHE A 223 14.07 -37.02 5.76
CA PHE A 223 14.90 -37.11 4.57
C PHE A 223 16.39 -37.23 4.94
N ALA A 224 16.87 -36.36 5.82
CA ALA A 224 18.26 -36.38 6.30
C ALA A 224 18.62 -37.68 7.05
N GLU A 225 17.69 -38.26 7.81
CA GLU A 225 17.89 -39.57 8.46
C GLU A 225 18.05 -40.72 7.43
N ILE A 226 17.28 -40.68 6.34
CA ILE A 226 17.37 -41.66 5.25
C ILE A 226 18.70 -41.50 4.51
N GLU A 227 19.09 -40.27 4.18
CA GLU A 227 20.39 -39.96 3.56
C GLU A 227 21.55 -40.48 4.40
N GLN A 228 21.54 -40.19 5.69
CA GLN A 228 22.59 -40.64 6.62
C GLN A 228 22.64 -42.17 6.71
N CYS A 229 21.49 -42.86 6.65
CA CYS A 229 21.46 -44.32 6.61
C CYS A 229 22.08 -44.86 5.31
N ALA A 230 21.82 -44.23 4.17
CA ALA A 230 22.27 -44.73 2.87
C ALA A 230 23.74 -44.41 2.54
N MET A 231 24.32 -43.39 3.20
CA MET A 231 25.74 -43.04 3.08
C MET A 231 26.66 -43.85 4.02
N ASN A 232 26.09 -44.58 4.99
CA ASN A 232 26.82 -45.46 5.92
C ASN A 232 26.85 -46.90 5.40
#